data_AF-A0A6J4VGK5-F1
#
_entry.id   AF-A0A6J4VGK5-F1
#
_cell.length_a   1.000
_cell.length_b   1.000
_cell.length_c   1.000
_cell.angle_alpha   90.00
_cell.angle_beta   90.00
_cell.angle_gamma   90.00
#
_symmetry.space_group_name_H-M   'P 1'
#
loop_
_entity.id
_entity.type
_entity.pdbx_description
1 polymer ?
#
loop_
_entity_poly.entity_id
_entity_poly.type
_entity_poly.pdbx_seq_one_letter_code
_entity_poly.pdbx_strand_id
1 'polypeptide(L)'
;MAVPLLLSSVAAGLISTSVMVFFLYLPLVWRGNYYDVLGALGSAITRRIDAQARFLGALIYFGGGIFVALFYGWVVLALMQGNNVVPQMVVFRGLPTEINLFYPILGAAIGLGHGILVAFFVVIIVIEHHPLEQYRARFILVISQLISHIAFGITVMFFQSQFLQLLT
;
A
#
# COMPACT_ATOMS: atom_id res chain seq x y z
N MET A 1 -11.42 -20.44 4.87
CA MET A 1 -10.80 -19.40 4.02
C MET A 1 -10.95 -17.97 4.54
N ALA A 2 -12.10 -17.57 5.12
CA ALA A 2 -12.28 -16.19 5.58
C ALA A 2 -11.30 -15.75 6.68
N VAL A 3 -11.06 -16.59 7.70
CA VAL A 3 -10.14 -16.27 8.80
C VAL A 3 -8.69 -16.13 8.34
N PRO A 4 -8.10 -17.09 7.58
CA PRO A 4 -6.77 -16.92 6.98
C PRO A 4 -6.61 -15.62 6.19
N LEU A 5 -7.59 -15.29 5.33
CA LEU A 5 -7.58 -14.07 4.53
C LEU A 5 -7.60 -12.81 5.39
N LEU A 6 -8.44 -12.76 6.42
CA LEU A 6 -8.50 -11.61 7.32
C LEU A 6 -7.18 -11.41 8.07
N LEU A 7 -6.64 -12.48 8.65
CA LEU A 7 -5.38 -12.41 9.41
C LEU A 7 -4.19 -12.05 8.52
N SER A 8 -4.09 -12.67 7.33
CA SER A 8 -3.03 -12.36 6.37
C SER A 8 -3.12 -10.93 5.86
N SER A 9 -4.33 -10.40 5.61
CA SER A 9 -4.54 -9.02 5.18
C SER A 9 -4.25 -7.99 6.25
N VAL A 10 -4.55 -8.26 7.53
CA VAL A 10 -4.15 -7.36 8.62
C VAL A 10 -2.63 -7.31 8.70
N ALA A 11 -1.96 -8.46 8.74
CA ALA A 11 -0.50 -8.52 8.85
C ALA A 11 0.19 -7.90 7.62
N ALA A 12 -0.15 -8.36 6.42
CA ALA A 12 0.44 -7.86 5.17
C ALA A 12 0.11 -6.38 4.96
N GLY A 13 -1.12 -5.94 5.24
CA GLY A 13 -1.53 -4.54 5.13
C GLY A 13 -0.72 -3.61 6.03
N LEU A 14 -0.52 -3.97 7.30
CA LEU A 14 0.33 -3.20 8.22
C LEU A 14 1.79 -3.12 7.76
N ILE A 15 2.37 -4.25 7.36
CA ILE A 15 3.78 -4.30 6.90
C ILE A 15 3.93 -3.47 5.62
N SER A 16 3.07 -3.70 4.63
CA SER A 16 3.13 -3.02 3.33
C SER A 16 2.84 -1.54 3.41
N THR A 17 1.89 -1.11 4.25
CA THR A 17 1.66 0.33 4.48
C THR A 17 2.86 0.97 5.17
N SER A 18 3.54 0.27 6.08
CA SER A 18 4.78 0.77 6.68
C SER A 18 5.86 1.00 5.63
N VAL A 19 6.03 0.05 4.69
CA VAL A 19 6.97 0.21 3.56
C VAL A 19 6.54 1.36 2.64
N MET A 20 5.24 1.47 2.33
CA MET A 20 4.70 2.56 1.54
C MET A 20 4.97 3.93 2.19
N VAL A 21 4.72 4.07 3.50
CA VAL A 21 5.03 5.28 4.27
C VAL A 21 6.53 5.57 4.24
N PHE A 22 7.38 4.55 4.38
CA PHE A 22 8.82 4.74 4.23
C PHE A 22 9.17 5.38 2.87
N PHE A 23 8.63 4.87 1.75
CA PHE A 23 8.89 5.44 0.42
C PHE A 23 8.30 6.85 0.23
N LEU A 24 7.15 7.15 0.83
CA LEU A 24 6.55 8.51 0.78
C LEU A 24 7.45 9.55 1.44
N TYR A 25 8.08 9.19 2.55
CA TYR A 25 8.92 10.09 3.35
C TYR A 25 10.41 9.92 3.08
N LEU A 26 10.78 8.96 2.22
CA LEU A 26 12.16 8.70 1.82
C LEU A 26 12.91 9.96 1.34
N PRO A 27 12.29 10.92 0.63
CA PRO A 27 12.97 12.15 0.23
C PRO A 27 13.53 12.99 1.38
N LEU A 28 13.00 12.85 2.60
CA LEU A 28 13.56 13.52 3.78
C LEU A 28 15.03 13.17 4.02
N VAL A 29 15.45 11.94 3.68
CA VAL A 29 16.81 11.43 3.92
C VAL A 29 17.85 12.24 3.14
N TRP A 30 17.51 12.72 1.94
CA TRP A 30 18.38 13.56 1.11
C TRP A 30 17.94 15.03 1.05
N ARG A 31 17.10 15.48 2.00
CA ARG A 31 16.52 16.84 2.02
C ARG A 31 15.79 17.20 0.71
N GLY A 32 15.21 16.20 0.05
CA GLY A 32 14.38 16.37 -1.13
C GLY A 32 13.01 16.95 -0.80
N ASN A 33 12.29 17.32 -1.85
CA ASN A 33 10.89 17.71 -1.72
C ASN A 33 10.03 16.48 -1.37
N TYR A 34 9.17 16.63 -0.38
CA TYR A 34 8.18 15.61 -0.01
C TYR A 34 6.82 16.26 0.23
N TYR A 35 5.79 15.42 0.27
CA TYR A 35 4.44 15.81 0.66
C TYR A 35 4.08 15.06 1.94
N ASP A 36 3.71 15.79 3.00
CA ASP A 36 3.29 15.20 4.27
C ASP A 36 1.88 14.62 4.14
N VAL A 37 1.78 13.42 3.55
CA VAL A 37 0.51 12.72 3.25
C VAL A 37 -0.28 12.46 4.53
N LEU A 38 0.39 12.05 5.60
CA LEU A 38 -0.27 11.76 6.87
C LEU A 38 -0.83 13.05 7.49
N GLY A 39 -0.05 14.14 7.46
CA GLY A 39 -0.52 15.45 7.87
C GLY A 39 -1.69 15.94 7.01
N ALA A 40 -1.63 15.78 5.68
CA ALA A 40 -2.70 16.18 4.78
C ALA A 40 -4.00 15.41 5.09
N LEU A 41 -3.96 14.08 5.16
CA LEU A 41 -5.15 13.27 5.44
C LEU A 41 -5.79 13.62 6.78
N GLY A 42 -5.00 13.76 7.84
CA GLY A 42 -5.54 14.12 9.15
C GLY A 42 -6.02 15.55 9.24
N SER A 43 -5.34 16.48 8.58
CA SER A 43 -5.70 17.90 8.57
C SER A 43 -6.91 18.20 7.67
N ALA A 44 -7.20 17.33 6.70
CA ALA A 44 -8.46 17.39 5.95
C ALA A 44 -9.68 17.27 6.88
N ILE A 45 -9.56 16.50 7.96
CA ILE A 45 -10.63 16.30 8.96
C ILE A 45 -10.51 17.32 10.10
N THR A 46 -9.33 17.43 10.70
CA THR A 46 -9.10 18.23 11.91
C THR A 46 -8.94 19.72 11.66
N ARG A 47 -8.64 20.11 10.41
CA ARG A 47 -8.28 21.48 9.99
C ARG A 47 -7.08 22.07 10.74
N ARG A 48 -6.20 21.21 11.29
CA ARG A 48 -5.01 21.59 12.07
C ARG A 48 -3.78 20.85 11.57
N ILE A 49 -2.59 21.42 11.80
CA ILE A 49 -1.30 20.83 11.38
C ILE A 49 -0.48 20.54 12.65
N ASP A 50 -0.89 19.52 13.39
CA ASP A 50 -0.25 19.12 14.64
C ASP A 50 0.03 17.61 14.65
N ALA A 51 0.51 17.10 15.79
CA ALA A 51 0.78 15.67 15.96
C ALA A 51 -0.50 14.84 15.95
N GLN A 52 -1.62 15.38 16.44
CA GLN A 52 -2.90 14.67 16.48
C GLN A 52 -3.46 14.46 15.07
N ALA A 53 -3.37 15.48 14.21
CA ALA A 53 -3.72 15.37 12.81
C ALA A 53 -2.89 14.26 12.13
N ARG A 54 -1.57 14.27 12.28
CA ARG A 54 -0.71 13.24 11.67
C ARG A 54 -1.01 11.84 12.19
N PHE A 55 -1.30 11.70 13.48
CA PHE A 55 -1.69 10.43 14.07
C PHE A 55 -3.02 9.93 13.46
N LEU A 56 -4.03 10.79 13.36
CA LEU A 56 -5.29 10.44 12.71
C LEU A 56 -5.10 10.06 11.24
N GLY A 57 -4.28 10.83 10.52
CA GLY A 57 -3.89 10.51 9.14
C GLY A 57 -3.22 9.15 9.03
N ALA A 58 -2.32 8.80 9.96
CA ALA A 58 -1.71 7.48 10.03
C ALA A 58 -2.75 6.38 10.25
N LEU A 59 -3.69 6.55 11.20
CA LEU A 59 -4.74 5.56 11.43
C LEU A 59 -5.59 5.31 10.17
N ILE A 60 -5.99 6.37 9.47
CA ILE A 60 -6.75 6.27 8.22
C ILE A 60 -5.92 5.55 7.14
N TYR A 61 -4.64 5.91 7.04
CA TYR A 61 -3.75 5.34 6.02
C TYR A 61 -3.46 3.85 6.25
N PHE A 62 -3.22 3.45 7.51
CA PHE A 62 -3.06 2.04 7.88
C PHE A 62 -4.36 1.26 7.79
N GLY A 63 -5.49 1.83 8.20
CA GLY A 63 -6.80 1.21 8.02
C GLY A 63 -7.14 0.99 6.55
N GLY A 64 -6.89 1.99 5.69
CA GLY A 64 -7.01 1.88 4.24
C GLY A 64 -6.08 0.82 3.66
N GLY A 65 -4.84 0.75 4.15
CA GLY A 65 -3.87 -0.28 3.77
C GLY A 65 -4.33 -1.71 4.06
N ILE A 66 -4.86 -1.96 5.26
CA ILE A 66 -5.45 -3.26 5.63
C ILE A 66 -6.64 -3.57 4.72
N PHE A 67 -7.53 -2.60 4.51
CA PHE A 67 -8.69 -2.76 3.63
C PHE A 67 -8.27 -3.12 2.20
N VAL A 68 -7.31 -2.41 1.61
CA VAL A 68 -6.78 -2.71 0.27
C VAL A 68 -6.09 -4.08 0.26
N ALA A 69 -5.35 -4.43 1.32
CA ALA A 69 -4.70 -5.73 1.43
C ALA A 69 -5.69 -6.91 1.42
N LEU A 70 -6.98 -6.71 1.76
CA LEU A 70 -8.03 -7.73 1.58
C LEU A 70 -8.27 -8.05 0.10
N PHE A 71 -8.33 -7.04 -0.76
CA PHE A 71 -8.49 -7.24 -2.21
C PHE A 71 -7.28 -7.94 -2.81
N TYR A 72 -6.08 -7.54 -2.41
CA TYR A 72 -4.84 -8.21 -2.83
C TYR A 72 -4.80 -9.67 -2.35
N GLY A 73 -5.16 -9.94 -1.10
CA GLY A 73 -5.25 -11.31 -0.57
C GLY A 73 -6.28 -12.16 -1.31
N TRP A 74 -7.41 -11.58 -1.71
CA TRP A 74 -8.43 -12.28 -2.50
C TRP A 74 -7.89 -12.68 -3.89
N VAL A 75 -7.14 -11.81 -4.55
CA VAL A 75 -6.47 -12.12 -5.82
C VAL A 75 -5.46 -13.26 -5.65
N VAL A 76 -4.60 -13.19 -4.62
CA VAL A 76 -3.63 -14.27 -4.31
C VAL A 76 -4.35 -15.60 -4.10
N LEU A 77 -5.42 -15.58 -3.29
CA LEU A 77 -6.16 -16.78 -2.97
C LEU A 77 -6.83 -17.40 -4.22
N ALA A 78 -7.43 -16.56 -5.06
CA ALA A 78 -8.02 -16.99 -6.33
C ALA A 78 -6.97 -17.60 -7.29
N LEU A 79 -5.73 -17.10 -7.26
CA LEU A 79 -4.63 -17.65 -8.06
C LEU A 79 -4.08 -18.95 -7.49
N MET A 80 -3.99 -19.08 -6.16
CA MET A 80 -3.53 -20.30 -5.49
C MET A 80 -4.53 -21.46 -5.60
N GLN A 81 -5.82 -21.16 -5.52
CA GLN A 81 -6.89 -22.17 -5.50
C GLN A 81 -7.54 -22.39 -6.86
N GLY A 82 -7.43 -21.41 -7.76
CA GLY A 82 -7.97 -21.53 -9.10
C GLY A 82 -7.17 -22.53 -9.93
N ASN A 83 -7.83 -23.11 -10.94
CA ASN A 83 -7.16 -23.96 -11.94
C ASN A 83 -6.32 -23.13 -12.93
N ASN A 84 -5.70 -22.06 -12.45
CA ASN A 84 -4.96 -21.09 -13.24
C ASN A 84 -3.50 -21.56 -13.37
N VAL A 85 -2.94 -21.45 -14.58
CA VAL A 85 -1.52 -21.69 -14.79
C VAL A 85 -0.75 -20.47 -14.30
N VAL A 86 -0.32 -20.50 -13.04
CA VAL A 86 0.53 -19.45 -12.47
C VAL A 86 1.99 -19.71 -12.85
N PRO A 87 2.71 -18.73 -13.45
CA PRO A 87 4.13 -18.87 -13.72
C PRO A 87 4.93 -19.23 -12.46
N GLN A 88 5.72 -20.30 -12.54
CA GLN A 88 6.51 -20.82 -11.41
C GLN A 88 7.90 -20.16 -11.38
N MET A 89 7.96 -18.92 -10.92
CA MET A 89 9.21 -18.16 -10.75
C MET A 89 9.78 -18.35 -9.34
N VAL A 90 9.95 -19.61 -8.93
CA VAL A 90 10.38 -19.99 -7.58
C VAL A 90 11.88 -19.78 -7.42
N VAL A 91 12.28 -18.93 -6.46
CA VAL A 91 13.69 -18.59 -6.21
C VAL A 91 14.31 -19.45 -5.11
N PHE A 92 13.55 -19.68 -4.03
CA PHE A 92 13.99 -20.49 -2.89
C PHE A 92 13.07 -21.69 -2.74
N ARG A 93 13.67 -22.88 -2.64
CA ARG A 93 12.99 -24.16 -2.42
C ARG A 93 13.37 -24.70 -1.04
N GLY A 94 12.44 -25.45 -0.42
CA GLY A 94 12.68 -26.10 0.87
C GLY A 94 12.47 -25.20 2.11
N LEU A 95 11.87 -24.03 1.94
CA LEU A 95 11.37 -23.19 3.03
C LEU A 95 9.94 -23.62 3.42
N PRO A 96 9.44 -23.23 4.62
CA PRO A 96 8.05 -23.48 5.01
C PRO A 96 7.00 -22.88 4.05
N THR A 97 7.41 -21.90 3.24
CA THR A 97 6.61 -21.29 2.18
C THR A 97 7.42 -21.18 0.90
N GLU A 98 6.79 -21.37 -0.25
CA GLU A 98 7.41 -21.15 -1.54
C GLU A 98 7.44 -19.67 -1.89
N ILE A 99 8.65 -19.17 -2.18
CA ILE A 99 8.86 -17.79 -2.64
C ILE A 99 8.83 -17.79 -4.17
N ASN A 100 7.67 -17.45 -4.72
CA ASN A 100 7.45 -17.27 -6.16
C ASN A 100 7.41 -15.77 -6.52
N LEU A 101 8.36 -15.30 -7.34
CA LEU A 101 8.47 -13.89 -7.75
C LEU A 101 7.30 -13.41 -8.61
N PHE A 102 6.49 -14.31 -9.15
CA PHE A 102 5.29 -13.94 -9.88
C PHE A 102 4.37 -13.02 -9.07
N TYR A 103 4.15 -13.33 -7.78
CA TYR A 103 3.27 -12.53 -6.92
C TYR A 103 3.76 -11.08 -6.73
N PRO A 104 5.00 -10.80 -6.28
CA PRO A 104 5.47 -9.42 -6.15
C PRO A 104 5.53 -8.68 -7.50
N ILE A 105 5.82 -9.35 -8.62
CA ILE A 105 5.79 -8.73 -9.96
C ILE A 105 4.37 -8.32 -10.35
N LEU A 106 3.40 -9.22 -10.17
CA LEU A 106 1.98 -8.90 -10.36
C LEU A 106 1.54 -7.78 -9.41
N GLY A 107 2.04 -7.81 -8.17
CA GLY A 107 1.84 -6.78 -7.16
C GLY A 107 2.34 -5.42 -7.60
N ALA A 108 3.51 -5.33 -8.23
CA ALA A 108 4.01 -4.09 -8.82
C ALA A 108 3.06 -3.54 -9.89
N ALA A 109 2.56 -4.40 -10.77
CA ALA A 109 1.64 -4.00 -11.84
C ALA A 109 0.29 -3.52 -11.30
N ILE A 110 -0.32 -4.27 -10.37
CA ILE A 110 -1.57 -3.86 -9.71
C ILE A 110 -1.33 -2.60 -8.87
N GLY A 111 -0.20 -2.52 -8.16
CA GLY A 111 0.23 -1.36 -7.36
C GLY A 111 0.42 -0.10 -8.20
N LEU A 112 0.96 -0.21 -9.41
CA LEU A 112 1.02 0.89 -10.36
C LEU A 112 -0.38 1.36 -10.74
N GLY A 113 -1.26 0.45 -11.17
CA GLY A 113 -2.64 0.81 -11.56
C GLY A 113 -3.43 1.43 -10.40
N HIS A 114 -3.36 0.82 -9.21
CA HIS A 114 -3.95 1.34 -7.99
C HIS A 114 -3.37 2.71 -7.60
N GLY A 115 -2.04 2.86 -7.68
CA GLY A 115 -1.35 4.11 -7.40
C GLY A 115 -1.75 5.25 -8.33
N ILE A 116 -1.96 4.97 -9.62
CA ILE A 116 -2.51 5.94 -10.58
C ILE A 116 -3.91 6.38 -10.12
N LEU A 117 -4.80 5.43 -9.82
CA LEU A 117 -6.16 5.74 -9.37
C LEU A 117 -6.16 6.59 -8.08
N VAL A 118 -5.39 6.17 -7.07
CA VAL A 118 -5.28 6.91 -5.81
C VAL A 118 -4.66 8.29 -6.03
N ALA A 119 -3.62 8.41 -6.86
CA ALA A 119 -3.02 9.70 -7.17
C ALA A 119 -4.05 10.65 -7.82
N PHE A 120 -4.86 10.18 -8.76
CA PHE A 120 -5.93 10.98 -9.36
C PHE A 120 -6.99 11.38 -8.33
N PHE A 121 -7.49 10.45 -7.52
CA PHE A 121 -8.48 10.76 -6.49
C PHE A 121 -7.94 11.74 -5.45
N VAL A 122 -6.72 11.55 -4.97
CA VAL A 122 -6.08 12.44 -3.99
C VAL A 122 -5.86 13.83 -4.59
N VAL A 123 -5.41 13.93 -5.86
CA VAL A 123 -5.25 15.22 -6.52
C VAL A 123 -6.59 15.97 -6.61
N ILE A 124 -7.62 15.34 -7.16
CA ILE A 124 -8.92 15.99 -7.42
C ILE A 124 -9.66 16.30 -6.10
N ILE A 125 -9.74 15.31 -5.21
CA ILE A 125 -10.60 15.42 -4.02
C ILE A 125 -9.86 16.08 -2.87
N VAL A 126 -8.63 15.66 -2.61
CA VAL A 126 -7.92 16.04 -1.38
C VAL A 126 -7.07 17.28 -1.59
N ILE A 127 -6.33 17.37 -2.70
CA ILE A 127 -5.39 18.47 -2.93
C ILE A 127 -6.12 19.73 -3.42
N GLU A 128 -6.95 19.64 -4.45
CA GLU A 128 -7.61 20.84 -5.02
C GLU A 128 -8.55 21.50 -4.02
N HIS A 129 -9.24 20.68 -3.20
CA HIS A 129 -10.22 21.14 -2.23
C HIS A 129 -9.70 21.12 -0.79
N HIS A 130 -8.38 20.97 -0.58
CA HIS A 130 -7.84 20.86 0.76
C HIS A 130 -8.21 22.09 1.60
N PRO A 131 -8.67 21.96 2.86
CA PRO A 131 -9.04 23.11 3.70
C PRO A 131 -7.85 24.02 4.01
N LEU A 132 -6.64 23.49 3.94
CA LEU A 132 -5.39 24.21 4.20
C LEU A 132 -4.57 24.40 2.93
N GLU A 133 -4.22 25.64 2.62
CA GLU A 133 -3.57 26.03 1.36
C GLU A 133 -2.20 25.37 1.14
N GLN A 134 -1.42 25.17 2.20
CA GLN A 134 -0.08 24.56 2.10
C GLN A 134 -0.06 23.12 1.57
N TYR A 135 -1.22 22.43 1.62
CA TYR A 135 -1.42 21.08 1.12
C TYR A 135 -2.08 21.06 -0.27
N ARG A 136 -2.43 22.23 -0.82
CA ARG A 136 -2.90 22.38 -2.21
C ARG A 136 -1.72 22.33 -3.20
N ALA A 137 -2.01 21.88 -4.41
CA ALA A 137 -1.16 21.79 -5.61
C ALA A 137 0.30 21.37 -5.39
N ARG A 138 0.59 20.05 -5.35
CA ARG A 138 1.97 19.52 -5.36
C ARG A 138 2.12 18.32 -6.29
N PHE A 139 2.68 18.53 -7.48
CA PHE A 139 3.02 17.46 -8.44
C PHE A 139 3.90 16.37 -7.83
N ILE A 140 4.78 16.73 -6.88
CA ILE A 140 5.61 15.76 -6.15
C ILE A 140 4.77 14.68 -5.46
N LEU A 141 3.53 14.98 -5.05
CA LEU A 141 2.65 13.97 -4.47
C LEU A 141 2.32 12.85 -5.46
N VAL A 142 2.10 13.15 -6.74
CA VAL A 142 1.74 12.14 -7.75
C VAL A 142 2.86 11.12 -7.90
N ILE A 143 4.11 11.60 -8.05
CA ILE A 143 5.28 10.74 -8.19
C ILE A 143 5.49 9.91 -6.90
N SER A 144 5.44 10.56 -5.74
CA SER A 144 5.59 9.87 -4.46
C SER A 144 4.50 8.81 -4.25
N GLN A 145 3.25 9.11 -4.59
CA GLN A 145 2.15 8.14 -4.50
C GLN A 145 2.38 6.96 -5.44
N LEU A 146 2.80 7.21 -6.68
CA LEU A 146 3.02 6.15 -7.66
C LEU A 146 4.11 5.17 -7.20
N ILE A 147 5.27 5.68 -6.81
CA ILE A 147 6.40 4.87 -6.33
C ILE A 147 5.99 4.09 -5.07
N SER A 148 5.33 4.76 -4.13
CA SER A 148 4.96 4.15 -2.86
C SER A 148 3.88 3.08 -3.03
N HIS A 149 2.94 3.25 -3.96
CA HIS A 149 1.93 2.23 -4.26
C HIS A 149 2.49 1.03 -5.04
N ILE A 150 3.51 1.22 -5.89
CA ILE A 150 4.27 0.10 -6.46
C ILE A 150 4.94 -0.70 -5.34
N ALA A 151 5.62 -0.01 -4.41
CA ALA A 151 6.26 -0.65 -3.26
C ALA A 151 5.23 -1.37 -2.35
N PHE A 152 4.08 -0.76 -2.11
CA PHE A 152 2.95 -1.40 -1.43
C PHE A 152 2.51 -2.66 -2.16
N GLY A 153 2.26 -2.57 -3.47
CA GLY A 153 1.79 -3.69 -4.29
C GLY A 153 2.76 -4.88 -4.30
N ILE A 154 4.06 -4.61 -4.47
CA ILE A 154 5.13 -5.62 -4.39
C ILE A 154 5.09 -6.32 -3.03
N THR A 155 5.14 -5.53 -1.95
CA THR A 155 5.25 -6.07 -0.60
C THR A 155 3.99 -6.80 -0.18
N VAL A 156 2.80 -6.29 -0.51
CA VAL A 156 1.55 -6.88 -0.06
C VAL A 156 1.30 -8.21 -0.76
N MET A 157 1.57 -8.32 -2.06
CA MET A 157 1.49 -9.60 -2.78
C MET A 157 2.52 -10.60 -2.26
N PHE A 158 3.75 -10.13 -2.00
CA PHE A 158 4.78 -10.97 -1.40
C PHE A 158 4.29 -11.55 -0.08
N PHE A 159 3.96 -10.72 0.91
CA PHE A 159 3.55 -11.20 2.23
C PHE A 159 2.23 -11.98 2.20
N GLN A 160 1.25 -11.59 1.38
CA GLN A 160 0.01 -12.35 1.21
C GLN A 160 0.27 -13.76 0.71
N SER A 161 1.11 -13.91 -0.32
CA SER A 161 1.45 -15.23 -0.86
C SER A 161 2.11 -16.14 0.18
N GLN A 162 2.90 -15.58 1.10
CA GLN A 162 3.56 -16.36 2.15
C GLN A 162 2.60 -16.67 3.30
N PHE A 163 1.88 -15.68 3.81
CA PHE A 163 0.96 -15.86 4.95
C PHE A 163 -0.21 -16.76 4.61
N LEU A 164 -0.77 -16.67 3.39
CA LEU A 164 -1.83 -17.56 2.98
C LEU A 164 -1.35 -19.01 2.89
N GLN A 165 -0.15 -19.27 2.34
CA GLN A 165 0.45 -20.62 2.36
C GLN A 165 0.63 -21.19 3.77
N LEU A 166 0.93 -20.34 4.76
CA LEU A 166 1.09 -20.78 6.16
C LEU A 166 -0.24 -21.01 6.89
N LEU A 167 -1.29 -20.32 6.50
CA LEU A 167 -2.57 -20.28 7.20
C LEU A 167 -3.65 -21.15 6.55
N THR A 168 -3.39 -21.74 5.38
CA THR A 168 -4.32 -22.61 4.63
C THR A 168 -3.76 -24.00 4.48
#